data_AF-A0A7S1Q9E6-F1
#
_entry.id   AF-A0A7S1Q9E6-F1
#
_cell.length_a   1.000
_cell.length_b   1.000
_cell.length_c   1.000
_cell.angle_alpha   90.00
_cell.angle_beta   90.00
_cell.angle_gamma   90.00
#
_symmetry.space_group_name_H-M   'P 1'
#
loop_
_entity.id
_entity.type
_entity.pdbx_description
1 polymer ?
#
loop_
_entity_poly.entity_id
_entity_poly.type
_entity_poly.pdbx_seq_one_letter_code
_entity_poly.pdbx_strand_id
1 'polypeptide(L)'
;VERKKFGAQGWNRVYPFNVGDLTTCVDVLGNYIEDRPRVPWDDLRYVFGEIMYGGHITDDWDRNLCSAYLRQLIQADVTDGLDLAPGFPVPPASSYTEYVQYVDQYCPPESPVLYGLHPNAEINYRTVQADSLFRIVNELQPKEHGAGEAATPTEVVKAKLADLIEKSPEPINIADIAE
;
A
#
# COMPACT_ATOMS: atom_id res chain seq x y z
N VAL A 1 0.57 1.20 -7.17
CA VAL A 1 0.70 2.54 -6.53
C VAL A 1 -0.26 2.72 -5.36
N GLU A 2 -1.57 2.61 -5.57
CA GLU A 2 -2.61 2.89 -4.54
C GLU A 2 -2.49 2.04 -3.26
N ARG A 3 -1.94 0.83 -3.34
CA ARG A 3 -1.65 -0.01 -2.16
C ARG A 3 -0.84 0.68 -1.07
N LYS A 4 -0.05 1.73 -1.40
CA LYS A 4 0.69 2.53 -0.40
C LYS A 4 -0.21 3.15 0.68
N LYS A 5 -1.51 3.36 0.39
CA LYS A 5 -2.50 3.89 1.33
C LYS A 5 -2.71 2.96 2.54
N PHE A 6 -2.49 1.66 2.38
CA PHE A 6 -2.77 0.64 3.40
C PHE A 6 -1.53 0.26 4.24
N GLY A 7 -0.49 1.09 4.21
CA GLY A 7 0.74 0.86 4.99
C GLY A 7 1.35 -0.51 4.74
N ALA A 8 1.77 -1.19 5.81
CA ALA A 8 2.40 -2.51 5.77
C ALA A 8 1.50 -3.62 5.19
N GLN A 9 0.17 -3.46 5.22
CA GLN A 9 -0.75 -4.41 4.58
C GLN A 9 -0.72 -4.27 3.06
N GLY A 10 -0.41 -3.08 2.57
CA GLY A 10 -0.28 -2.79 1.14
C GLY A 10 1.08 -3.18 0.60
N TRP A 11 2.14 -2.62 1.19
CA TRP A 11 3.55 -2.87 0.88
C TRP A 11 4.36 -2.85 2.17
N ASN A 12 5.36 -3.72 2.31
CA ASN A 12 6.28 -3.67 3.44
C ASN A 12 7.12 -2.38 3.41
N ARG A 13 7.42 -1.85 2.22
CA ARG A 13 8.15 -0.59 2.04
C ARG A 13 7.46 0.36 1.05
N VAL A 14 7.74 1.65 1.18
CA VAL A 14 7.24 2.66 0.23
C VAL A 14 8.19 2.73 -0.97
N TYR A 15 7.70 2.30 -2.14
CA TYR A 15 8.45 2.34 -3.39
C TYR A 15 8.11 3.57 -4.23
N PRO A 16 9.11 4.24 -4.84
CA PRO A 16 8.92 5.47 -5.62
C PRO A 16 8.49 5.18 -7.06
N PHE A 17 7.42 4.41 -7.25
CA PHE A 17 6.85 4.17 -8.59
C PHE A 17 6.39 5.48 -9.22
N ASN A 18 6.81 5.73 -10.46
CA ASN A 18 6.56 6.98 -11.17
C ASN A 18 5.82 6.74 -12.51
N VAL A 19 5.35 7.83 -13.11
CA VAL A 19 4.64 7.78 -14.41
C VAL A 19 5.58 7.42 -15.54
N GLY A 20 6.87 7.77 -15.45
CA GLY A 20 7.88 7.36 -16.41
C GLY A 20 8.06 5.84 -16.50
N ASP A 21 8.00 5.13 -15.37
CA ASP A 21 8.05 3.66 -15.33
C ASP A 21 6.89 3.08 -16.15
N LEU A 22 5.69 3.67 -16.01
CA LEU A 22 4.51 3.27 -16.77
C LEU A 22 4.68 3.56 -18.26
N THR A 23 5.10 4.77 -18.63
CA THR A 23 5.33 5.15 -20.04
C THR A 23 6.34 4.21 -20.71
N THR A 24 7.46 3.93 -20.04
CA THR A 24 8.47 3.01 -20.59
C THR A 24 7.93 1.58 -20.69
N CYS A 25 7.09 1.12 -19.74
CA CYS A 25 6.44 -0.18 -19.88
C CYS A 25 5.48 -0.24 -21.09
N VAL A 26 4.77 0.85 -21.39
CA VAL A 26 3.90 0.95 -22.58
C VAL A 26 4.73 0.90 -23.87
N ASP A 27 5.85 1.63 -23.94
CA ASP A 27 6.74 1.61 -25.09
C ASP A 27 7.35 0.21 -25.29
N VAL A 28 7.80 -0.43 -24.21
CA VAL A 28 8.32 -1.80 -24.24
C VAL A 28 7.24 -2.79 -24.68
N LEU A 29 6.01 -2.65 -24.18
CA LEU A 29 4.88 -3.49 -24.58
C LEU A 29 4.64 -3.39 -26.09
N GLY A 30 4.55 -2.16 -26.62
CA GLY A 30 4.38 -1.90 -28.06
C GLY A 30 5.43 -2.61 -28.89
N ASN A 31 6.71 -2.44 -28.55
CA ASN A 31 7.83 -3.10 -29.23
C ASN A 31 7.82 -4.64 -29.14
N TYR A 32 7.23 -5.21 -28.08
CA TYR A 32 7.16 -6.66 -27.90
C TYR A 32 6.01 -7.31 -28.67
N ILE A 33 4.95 -6.55 -28.96
CA ILE A 33 3.74 -7.06 -29.64
C ILE A 33 3.69 -6.68 -31.12
N GLU A 34 4.21 -5.50 -31.49
CA GLU A 34 4.44 -5.14 -32.89
C GLU A 34 5.43 -6.15 -33.47
N ASP A 35 5.05 -6.81 -34.57
CA ASP A 35 5.81 -7.84 -35.28
C ASP A 35 5.84 -9.27 -34.67
N ARG A 36 5.04 -9.57 -33.64
CA ARG A 36 4.91 -10.95 -33.12
C ARG A 36 3.51 -11.55 -33.34
N PRO A 37 3.40 -12.80 -33.86
CA PRO A 37 2.12 -13.46 -34.06
C PRO A 37 1.46 -13.93 -32.76
N ARG A 38 2.21 -13.98 -31.65
CA ARG A 38 1.73 -14.38 -30.32
C ARG A 38 2.36 -13.50 -29.26
N VAL A 39 1.55 -13.09 -28.29
CA VAL A 39 2.00 -12.30 -27.13
C VAL A 39 2.85 -13.19 -26.20
N PRO A 40 4.11 -12.82 -25.90
CA PRO A 40 4.96 -13.56 -24.97
C PRO A 40 4.68 -13.16 -23.52
N TRP A 41 3.61 -13.70 -22.93
CA TRP A 41 3.14 -13.32 -21.59
C TRP A 41 4.15 -13.56 -20.47
N ASP A 42 4.93 -14.65 -20.52
CA ASP A 42 5.99 -14.91 -19.52
C ASP A 42 7.10 -13.86 -19.59
N ASP A 43 7.55 -13.52 -20.80
CA ASP A 43 8.60 -12.51 -21.01
C ASP A 43 8.14 -11.14 -20.53
N LEU A 44 6.90 -10.73 -20.84
CA LEU A 44 6.34 -9.46 -20.38
C LEU A 44 6.28 -9.39 -18.84
N ARG A 45 5.82 -10.46 -18.19
CA ARG A 45 5.78 -10.54 -16.72
C ARG A 45 7.17 -10.47 -16.12
N TYR A 46 8.16 -11.11 -16.73
CA TYR A 46 9.55 -11.04 -16.29
C TYR A 46 10.12 -9.63 -16.47
N VAL A 47 9.96 -9.01 -17.64
CA VAL A 47 10.47 -7.66 -17.92
C VAL A 47 9.85 -6.64 -16.98
N PHE A 48 8.52 -6.64 -16.82
CA PHE A 48 7.86 -5.68 -15.94
C PHE A 48 8.11 -5.97 -14.46
N GLY A 49 8.10 -7.24 -14.06
CA GLY A 49 8.21 -7.65 -12.66
C GLY A 49 9.63 -7.65 -12.11
N GLU A 50 10.63 -8.06 -12.90
CA GLU A 50 12.02 -8.19 -12.45
C GLU A 50 12.90 -7.02 -12.86
N ILE A 51 12.66 -6.44 -14.04
CA ILE A 51 13.54 -5.40 -14.60
C ILE A 51 12.97 -4.00 -14.32
N MET A 52 11.73 -3.73 -14.74
CA MET A 52 11.14 -2.39 -14.66
C MET A 52 10.73 -2.03 -13.23
N TYR A 53 9.70 -2.70 -12.70
CA TYR A 53 9.25 -2.44 -11.33
C TYR A 53 10.09 -3.19 -10.29
N GLY A 54 10.61 -4.37 -10.64
CA GLY A 54 11.47 -5.17 -9.76
C GLY A 54 12.76 -4.48 -9.34
N GLY A 55 13.32 -3.62 -10.20
CA GLY A 55 14.49 -2.80 -9.85
C GLY A 55 14.23 -1.83 -8.69
N HIS A 56 12.99 -1.43 -8.48
CA HIS A 56 12.58 -0.54 -7.37
C HIS A 56 12.26 -1.33 -6.09
N ILE A 57 11.85 -2.59 -6.22
CA ILE A 57 11.37 -3.41 -5.10
C ILE A 57 12.56 -4.09 -4.42
N THR A 58 12.79 -3.72 -3.16
CA THR A 58 13.93 -4.20 -2.35
C THR A 58 13.58 -5.30 -1.35
N ASP A 59 12.30 -5.64 -1.20
CA ASP A 59 11.82 -6.66 -0.27
C ASP A 59 11.31 -7.88 -1.04
N ASP A 60 11.72 -9.08 -0.64
CA ASP A 60 11.42 -10.31 -1.39
C ASP A 60 9.92 -10.67 -1.33
N TRP A 61 9.22 -10.33 -0.25
CA TRP A 61 7.79 -10.57 -0.14
C TRP A 61 7.00 -9.60 -1.02
N ASP A 62 7.40 -8.33 -1.05
CA ASP A 62 6.82 -7.35 -1.96
C ASP A 62 7.09 -7.72 -3.44
N ARG A 63 8.23 -8.35 -3.73
CA ARG A 63 8.55 -8.86 -5.07
C ARG A 63 7.62 -10.02 -5.48
N ASN A 64 7.38 -10.96 -4.57
CA ASN A 64 6.42 -12.03 -4.76
C ASN A 64 5.00 -11.50 -4.98
N LEU A 65 4.61 -10.47 -4.21
CA LEU A 65 3.32 -9.79 -4.38
C LEU A 65 3.21 -9.16 -5.77
N CYS A 66 4.23 -8.42 -6.21
CA CYS A 66 4.26 -7.81 -7.55
C CYS A 66 4.15 -8.89 -8.64
N SER A 67 4.89 -9.99 -8.52
CA SER A 67 4.81 -11.12 -9.46
C SER A 67 3.40 -11.73 -9.50
N ALA A 68 2.75 -11.88 -8.35
CA ALA A 68 1.37 -12.37 -8.28
C ALA A 68 0.38 -11.45 -9.02
N TYR A 69 0.50 -10.13 -8.86
CA TYR A 69 -0.31 -9.16 -9.61
C TYR A 69 -0.11 -9.30 -11.12
N LEU A 70 1.15 -9.36 -11.55
CA LEU A 70 1.46 -9.46 -12.98
C LEU A 70 0.93 -10.78 -13.56
N ARG A 71 0.94 -11.88 -12.80
CA ARG A 71 0.33 -13.15 -13.24
C ARG A 71 -1.17 -13.05 -13.40
N GLN A 72 -1.86 -12.29 -12.55
CA GLN A 72 -3.31 -12.14 -12.63
C GLN A 72 -3.75 -11.14 -13.71
N LEU A 73 -2.99 -10.06 -13.91
CA LEU A 73 -3.35 -8.97 -14.82
C LEU A 73 -2.78 -9.14 -16.23
N ILE A 74 -1.62 -9.77 -16.37
CA ILE A 74 -0.91 -9.94 -17.65
C ILE A 74 -0.95 -11.41 -18.04
N GLN A 75 -2.10 -11.80 -18.61
CA GLN A 75 -2.39 -13.17 -19.05
C GLN A 75 -3.25 -13.17 -20.32
N ALA A 76 -3.32 -14.33 -20.98
CA ALA A 76 -4.04 -14.48 -22.23
C ALA A 76 -5.52 -14.08 -22.13
N ASP A 77 -6.17 -14.38 -21.01
CA ASP A 77 -7.58 -14.10 -20.79
C ASP A 77 -7.90 -12.59 -20.64
N VAL A 78 -6.88 -11.73 -20.56
CA VAL A 78 -7.09 -10.27 -20.49
C VAL A 78 -7.86 -9.74 -21.70
N THR A 79 -7.74 -10.41 -22.86
CA THR A 79 -8.47 -10.05 -24.07
C THR A 79 -9.89 -10.65 -24.13
N ASP A 80 -10.17 -11.69 -23.34
CA ASP A 80 -11.38 -12.50 -23.42
C ASP A 80 -12.00 -12.75 -22.03
N GLY A 81 -12.57 -11.69 -21.44
CA GLY A 81 -13.48 -11.82 -20.29
C GLY A 81 -12.83 -11.82 -18.90
N LEU A 82 -11.60 -11.32 -18.77
CA LEU A 82 -11.03 -11.06 -17.45
C LEU A 82 -11.76 -9.90 -16.75
N ASP A 83 -12.01 -10.07 -15.46
CA ASP A 83 -12.39 -8.98 -14.56
C ASP A 83 -11.14 -8.32 -13.98
N LEU A 84 -10.94 -7.02 -14.26
CA LEU A 84 -9.85 -6.22 -13.68
C LEU A 84 -10.00 -6.07 -12.17
N ALA A 85 -11.26 -6.01 -11.72
CA ALA A 85 -11.64 -6.05 -10.32
C ALA A 85 -13.03 -6.68 -10.20
N PRO A 86 -13.48 -7.12 -9.01
CA PRO A 86 -14.80 -7.71 -8.85
C PRO A 86 -15.91 -6.77 -9.35
N GLY A 87 -16.61 -7.18 -10.41
CA GLY A 87 -17.66 -6.38 -11.05
C GLY A 87 -17.16 -5.32 -12.03
N PHE A 88 -15.88 -5.34 -12.41
CA PHE A 88 -15.30 -4.43 -13.40
C PHE A 88 -14.56 -5.22 -14.50
N PRO A 89 -15.27 -5.62 -15.58
CA PRO A 89 -14.67 -6.36 -16.68
C PRO A 89 -13.72 -5.49 -17.50
N VAL A 90 -12.73 -6.13 -18.15
CA VAL A 90 -11.85 -5.45 -19.10
C VAL A 90 -12.69 -4.85 -20.23
N PRO A 91 -12.57 -3.53 -20.51
CA PRO A 91 -13.26 -2.92 -21.64
C PRO A 91 -12.76 -3.48 -22.97
N PRO A 92 -13.64 -3.64 -23.98
CA PRO A 92 -13.24 -4.09 -25.30
C PRO A 92 -12.31 -3.08 -25.97
N ALA A 93 -11.56 -3.54 -26.98
CA ALA A 93 -10.64 -2.70 -27.74
C ALA A 93 -11.39 -1.50 -28.36
N SER A 94 -11.19 -0.31 -27.79
CA SER A 94 -11.88 0.93 -28.18
C SER A 94 -10.94 2.12 -28.29
N SER A 95 -11.47 3.28 -28.67
CA SER A 95 -10.72 4.53 -28.65
C SER A 95 -10.44 5.02 -27.22
N TYR A 96 -9.44 5.88 -27.05
CA TYR A 96 -9.10 6.48 -25.75
C TYR A 96 -10.31 7.15 -25.08
N THR A 97 -11.11 7.91 -25.84
CA THR A 97 -12.29 8.61 -25.31
C THR A 97 -13.34 7.63 -24.77
N GLU A 98 -13.54 6.50 -25.45
CA GLU A 98 -14.47 5.46 -25.01
C GLU A 98 -13.96 4.78 -23.74
N TYR A 99 -12.65 4.57 -23.58
CA TYR A 99 -12.09 4.06 -22.32
C TYR A 99 -12.32 5.02 -21.16
N VAL A 100 -12.15 6.33 -21.36
CA VAL A 100 -12.43 7.33 -20.33
C VAL A 100 -13.90 7.26 -19.92
N GLN A 101 -14.82 7.24 -20.89
CA GLN A 101 -16.26 7.13 -20.61
C GLN A 101 -16.61 5.82 -19.89
N TYR A 102 -15.98 4.71 -20.27
CA TYR A 102 -16.18 3.41 -19.62
C TYR A 102 -15.73 3.44 -18.16
N VAL A 103 -14.55 4.00 -17.88
CA VAL A 103 -14.07 4.16 -16.50
C VAL A 103 -15.01 5.05 -15.69
N ASP A 104 -15.44 6.19 -16.24
CA ASP A 104 -16.35 7.11 -15.53
C ASP A 104 -17.72 6.49 -15.22
N GLN A 105 -18.22 5.59 -16.09
CA GLN A 105 -19.55 5.00 -15.96
C GLN A 105 -19.57 3.70 -15.14
N TYR A 106 -18.55 2.85 -15.26
CA TYR A 106 -18.55 1.49 -14.71
C TYR A 106 -17.55 1.26 -13.58
N CYS A 107 -16.60 2.17 -13.35
CA CYS A 107 -15.60 1.97 -12.29
C CYS A 107 -16.28 2.00 -10.91
N PRO A 108 -16.16 0.94 -10.10
CA PRO A 108 -16.72 0.92 -8.75
C PRO A 108 -16.01 1.93 -7.84
N PRO A 109 -16.66 2.37 -6.74
CA PRO A 109 -16.01 3.22 -5.75
C PRO A 109 -14.76 2.56 -5.18
N GLU A 110 -13.75 3.36 -4.88
CA GLU A 110 -12.47 2.86 -4.38
C GLU A 110 -12.66 2.01 -3.12
N SER A 111 -12.17 0.77 -3.16
CA SER A 111 -12.27 -0.20 -2.07
C SER A 111 -10.97 -1.01 -1.98
N PRO A 112 -10.53 -1.45 -0.79
CA PRO A 112 -9.36 -2.32 -0.66
C PRO A 112 -9.44 -3.58 -1.53
N VAL A 113 -10.66 -4.06 -1.78
CA VAL A 113 -10.92 -5.25 -2.60
C VAL A 113 -10.44 -5.08 -4.04
N LEU A 114 -10.52 -3.87 -4.60
CA LEU A 114 -9.99 -3.57 -5.94
C LEU A 114 -8.48 -3.76 -6.02
N TYR A 115 -7.82 -3.65 -4.86
CA TYR A 115 -6.39 -3.87 -4.72
C TYR A 115 -6.07 -5.23 -4.11
N GLY A 116 -6.98 -6.22 -4.17
CA GLY A 116 -6.74 -7.57 -3.63
C GLY A 116 -6.53 -7.63 -2.12
N LEU A 117 -7.01 -6.62 -1.37
CA LEU A 117 -6.98 -6.59 0.09
C LEU A 117 -8.35 -6.96 0.66
N HIS A 118 -8.34 -7.52 1.87
CA HIS A 118 -9.58 -7.77 2.61
C HIS A 118 -10.26 -6.43 2.98
N PRO A 119 -11.60 -6.31 2.97
CA PRO A 119 -12.32 -5.08 3.33
C PRO A 119 -11.90 -4.47 4.67
N ASN A 120 -11.47 -5.29 5.64
CA ASN A 120 -10.95 -4.82 6.94
C ASN A 120 -9.73 -3.88 6.83
N ALA A 121 -8.99 -3.91 5.72
CA ALA A 121 -7.90 -2.96 5.49
C ALA A 121 -8.40 -1.51 5.44
N GLU A 122 -9.67 -1.30 5.04
CA GLU A 122 -10.29 0.03 5.08
C GLU A 122 -10.44 0.53 6.52
N ILE A 123 -10.78 -0.34 7.48
CA ILE A 123 -10.98 0.06 8.88
C ILE A 123 -9.70 0.70 9.42
N ASN A 124 -8.55 0.03 9.24
CA ASN A 124 -7.26 0.56 9.69
C ASN A 124 -6.92 1.88 8.99
N TYR A 125 -7.08 1.93 7.66
CA TYR A 125 -6.85 3.15 6.88
C TYR A 125 -7.68 4.34 7.40
N ARG A 126 -8.98 4.13 7.64
CA ARG A 126 -9.89 5.15 8.18
C ARG A 126 -9.54 5.56 9.60
N THR A 127 -9.14 4.61 10.45
CA THR A 127 -8.68 4.90 11.83
C THR A 127 -7.45 5.80 11.81
N VAL A 128 -6.44 5.47 11.01
CA VAL A 128 -5.21 6.28 10.90
C VAL A 128 -5.52 7.69 10.36
N GLN A 129 -6.44 7.81 9.40
CA GLN A 129 -6.89 9.12 8.92
C GLN A 129 -7.62 9.92 10.00
N ALA A 130 -8.50 9.29 10.78
CA ALA A 130 -9.23 9.92 11.86
C ALA A 130 -8.27 10.40 12.96
N ASP A 131 -7.29 9.57 13.35
CA ASP A 131 -6.28 9.95 14.35
C ASP A 131 -5.44 11.15 13.88
N SER A 132 -5.02 11.15 12.61
CA SER A 132 -4.31 12.28 12.02
C SER A 132 -5.17 13.55 12.03
N LEU A 133 -6.45 13.44 11.68
CA LEU A 133 -7.41 14.54 11.71
C LEU A 133 -7.56 15.09 13.14
N PHE A 134 -7.79 14.23 14.14
CA PHE A 134 -7.93 14.65 15.53
C PHE A 134 -6.66 15.31 16.07
N ARG A 135 -5.48 14.79 15.70
CA ARG A 135 -4.21 15.42 16.05
C ARG A 135 -4.10 16.83 15.48
N ILE A 136 -4.42 17.01 14.19
CA ILE A 136 -4.40 18.33 13.53
C ILE A 136 -5.40 19.28 14.20
N VAL A 137 -6.63 18.81 14.49
CA VAL A 137 -7.64 19.61 15.18
C VAL A 137 -7.16 20.04 16.57
N ASN A 138 -6.54 19.13 17.32
CA ASN A 138 -5.97 19.43 18.64
C ASN A 138 -4.78 20.41 18.56
N GLU A 139 -3.96 20.34 17.51
CA GLU A 139 -2.87 21.29 17.26
C GLU A 139 -3.38 22.68 16.88
N LEU A 140 -4.50 22.77 16.17
CA LEU A 140 -5.15 24.03 15.78
C LEU A 140 -5.95 24.66 16.92
N GLN A 141 -6.31 23.90 17.95
CA GLN A 141 -7.05 24.42 19.09
C GLN A 141 -6.20 25.49 19.82
N PRO A 142 -6.72 26.71 20.04
CA PRO A 142 -6.00 27.73 20.78
C PRO A 142 -5.70 27.19 22.18
N LYS A 143 -4.42 27.18 22.55
CA LYS A 143 -3.96 26.78 23.87
C LYS A 143 -4.28 27.88 24.88
N GLU A 144 -5.56 28.06 25.19
CA GLU A 144 -5.93 28.78 26.40
C GLU A 144 -5.40 27.96 27.59
N HIS A 145 -4.40 28.51 28.25
CA HIS A 145 -3.89 27.95 29.50
C HIS A 145 -4.98 28.20 30.55
N GLY A 146 -5.90 27.25 30.68
CA GLY A 146 -6.74 27.16 31.87
C GLY A 146 -5.81 27.07 33.06
N ALA A 147 -5.78 28.12 33.89
CA ALA A 147 -5.08 28.15 35.15
C ALA A 147 -5.77 27.18 36.13
N GLY A 148 -5.60 25.88 35.88
CA GLY A 148 -5.90 24.83 36.82
C GLY A 148 -4.60 24.27 37.34
N GLU A 149 -4.50 24.09 38.66
CA GLU A 149 -3.45 23.30 39.33
C GLU A 149 -3.55 21.82 38.90
N ALA A 150 -3.26 21.54 37.64
CA ALA A 150 -3.04 20.20 37.17
C ALA A 150 -1.55 19.90 37.29
N ALA A 151 -1.23 18.72 37.85
CA ALA A 151 0.15 18.24 37.91
C ALA A 151 0.80 18.36 36.53
N THR A 152 2.02 18.87 36.51
CA THR A 152 2.74 19.07 35.26
C THR A 152 2.91 17.72 34.55
N PRO A 153 2.95 17.67 33.20
CA PRO A 153 3.16 16.42 32.46
C PRO A 153 4.37 15.63 32.97
N THR A 154 5.42 16.33 33.41
CA THR A 154 6.63 15.77 33.99
C THR A 154 6.38 15.06 35.33
N GLU A 155 5.55 15.62 36.21
CA GLU A 155 5.19 15.01 37.50
C GLU A 155 4.34 13.76 37.30
N VAL A 156 3.39 13.79 36.36
CA VAL A 156 2.58 12.62 36.00
C VAL A 156 3.44 11.50 35.43
N VAL A 157 4.40 11.83 34.54
CA VAL A 157 5.33 10.86 33.98
C VAL A 157 6.23 10.25 35.06
N LYS A 158 6.77 11.07 35.98
CA LYS A 158 7.59 10.57 37.10
C LYS A 158 6.80 9.63 38.01
N ALA A 159 5.56 9.98 38.36
CA ALA A 159 4.70 9.13 39.18
C ALA A 159 4.41 7.78 38.50
N LYS A 160 4.11 7.79 37.19
CA LYS A 160 3.90 6.54 36.43
C LYS A 160 5.17 5.72 36.28
N LEU A 161 6.33 6.36 36.12
CA LEU A 161 7.61 5.68 36.03
C LEU A 161 7.95 4.95 37.34
N ALA A 162 7.70 5.59 38.49
CA ALA A 162 7.92 5.00 39.80
C ALA A 162 7.06 3.74 40.00
N ASP A 163 5.76 3.83 39.66
CA ASP A 163 4.83 2.69 39.75
C ASP A 163 5.23 1.52 38.83
N LEU A 164 5.75 1.80 37.63
CA LEU A 164 6.23 0.77 36.70
C LEU A 164 7.52 0.09 37.20
N ILE A 165 8.44 0.85 37.81
CA ILE A 165 9.68 0.30 38.38
C ILE A 165 9.35 -0.62 39.56
N GLU A 166 8.42 -0.21 40.44
CA GLU A 166 8.01 -1.01 41.59
C GLU A 166 7.34 -2.33 41.18
N LYS A 167 6.59 -2.34 40.08
CA LYS A 167 5.93 -3.54 39.53
C LYS A 167 6.83 -4.38 38.63
N SER A 168 7.99 -3.86 38.24
CA SER A 168 8.92 -4.60 37.38
C SER A 168 9.63 -5.68 38.19
N PRO A 169 9.82 -6.89 37.63
CA PRO A 169 10.68 -7.89 38.25
C PRO A 169 12.09 -7.35 38.48
N GLU A 170 12.78 -7.89 39.49
CA GLU A 170 14.17 -7.53 39.77
C GLU A 170 15.03 -7.75 38.50
N PRO A 171 15.92 -6.80 38.16
CA PRO A 171 16.78 -6.93 37.00
C PRO A 171 17.68 -8.15 37.20
N ILE A 172 17.46 -9.16 36.38
CA ILE A 172 18.24 -10.38 36.40
C ILE A 172 19.67 -10.02 35.97
N ASN A 173 20.63 -10.17 36.89
CA ASN A 173 22.03 -9.99 36.60
C ASN A 173 22.52 -11.17 35.74
N ILE A 174 22.65 -10.94 34.44
CA ILE A 174 23.13 -11.92 33.46
C ILE A 174 24.55 -12.45 33.75
N ALA A 175 25.33 -11.78 34.61
CA ALA A 175 26.63 -12.27 35.05
C ALA A 175 26.53 -13.40 36.10
N ASP A 176 25.48 -13.39 36.94
CA ASP A 176 25.26 -14.39 38.00
C ASP A 176 24.62 -15.69 37.48
N ILE A 177 24.18 -15.71 36.21
CA ILE A 177 23.61 -16.88 35.53
C ILE A 177 24.67 -17.66 34.72
N ALA A 178 25.85 -17.07 34.51
CA ALA A 178 26.92 -17.65 33.70
C ALA A 178 27.93 -18.51 34.51
N GLU A 179 27.66 -18.75 35.79
CA GLU A 179 28.39 -19.68 36.68
C GLU A 179 27.55 -20.93 36.97
#